data_AF-A0A955SW98-F1
#
_entry.id   AF-A0A955SW98-F1
#
_cell.length_a   1.000
_cell.length_b   1.000
_cell.length_c   1.000
_cell.angle_alpha   90.00
_cell.angle_beta   90.00
_cell.angle_gamma   90.00
#
_symmetry.space_group_name_H-M   'P 1'
#
loop_
_entity.id
_entity.type
_entity.pdbx_description
1 polymer ?
#
loop_
_entity_poly.entity_id
_entity_poly.type
_entity_poly.pdbx_seq_one_letter_code
_entity_poly.pdbx_strand_id
1 'polypeptide(L)'
;MVKEVRILGTELLTKSEILREMDIPARVRLWQIEPERIEAALIRLNLVDSVQVRRVLPQTLAVEVLERKPVARWQDPATHEVYVLDEKRWLLA
;
A
#
# COMPACT_ATOMS: atom_id res chain seq x y z
N MET A 1 -19.64 -6.01 11.13
CA MET A 1 -18.80 -6.28 9.93
C MET A 1 -18.17 -4.97 9.50
N VAL A 2 -17.05 -5.01 8.80
CA VAL A 2 -16.54 -3.79 8.12
C VAL A 2 -17.58 -3.38 7.08
N LYS A 3 -18.02 -2.12 7.14
CA LYS A 3 -18.93 -1.54 6.14
C LYS A 3 -18.20 -0.67 5.13
N GLU A 4 -17.10 -0.07 5.55
CA GLU A 4 -16.38 0.90 4.74
C GLU A 4 -14.87 0.72 4.93
N VAL A 5 -14.15 0.73 3.81
CA VAL A 5 -12.69 0.87 3.79
C VAL A 5 -12.37 2.21 3.13
N ARG A 6 -11.84 3.13 3.93
CA ARG A 6 -11.38 4.45 3.46
C ARG A 6 -9.89 4.36 3.19
N ILE A 7 -9.51 4.65 1.96
CA ILE A 7 -8.12 4.64 1.50
C ILE A 7 -7.78 6.07 1.08
N LEU A 8 -6.70 6.61 1.64
CA LEU A 8 -6.19 7.96 1.38
C LEU A 8 -4.71 7.91 1.01
N GLY A 9 -4.25 8.95 0.30
CA GLY A 9 -2.83 9.14 -0.03
C GLY A 9 -2.32 8.29 -1.20
N THR A 10 -3.24 7.77 -2.02
CA THR A 10 -2.90 7.00 -3.22
C THR A 10 -2.93 7.89 -4.47
N GLU A 11 -1.86 7.86 -5.27
CA GLU A 11 -1.75 8.58 -6.54
C GLU A 11 -1.51 7.62 -7.71
N LEU A 12 -0.57 6.69 -7.55
CA LEU A 12 -0.18 5.66 -8.51
C LEU A 12 -0.83 4.31 -8.20
N LEU A 13 -0.98 3.93 -6.93
CA LEU A 13 -1.64 2.69 -6.54
C LEU A 13 -3.15 2.83 -6.69
N THR A 14 -3.77 1.83 -7.32
CA THR A 14 -5.22 1.79 -7.40
C THR A 14 -5.84 1.28 -6.10
N LYS A 15 -7.06 1.74 -5.81
CA LYS A 15 -7.85 1.23 -4.70
C LYS A 15 -7.99 -0.31 -4.75
N SER A 16 -8.12 -0.88 -5.94
CA SER A 16 -8.25 -2.33 -6.13
C SER A 16 -6.99 -3.12 -5.79
N GLU A 17 -5.80 -2.57 -6.03
CA GLU A 17 -4.53 -3.22 -5.69
C GLU A 17 -4.36 -3.26 -4.17
N ILE A 18 -4.64 -2.14 -3.50
CA ILE A 18 -4.62 -2.07 -2.04
C ILE A 18 -5.63 -3.05 -1.45
N LEU A 19 -6.89 -3.03 -1.89
CA LEU A 19 -7.91 -3.96 -1.37
C LEU A 19 -7.54 -5.43 -1.59
N ARG A 20 -6.84 -5.75 -2.69
CA ARG A 20 -6.36 -7.11 -2.97
C ARG A 20 -5.25 -7.51 -2.02
N GLU A 21 -4.24 -6.66 -1.82
CA GLU A 21 -3.11 -6.95 -0.93
C GLU A 21 -3.54 -7.02 0.55
N MET A 22 -4.55 -6.24 0.95
CA MET A 22 -5.12 -6.29 2.30
C MET A 22 -5.78 -7.65 2.61
N ASP A 23 -6.24 -8.39 1.60
CA ASP A 23 -6.89 -9.71 1.70
C ASP A 23 -7.93 -9.79 2.83
N ILE A 24 -8.81 -8.78 2.92
CA ILE A 24 -9.84 -8.73 3.96
C ILE A 24 -11.02 -9.63 3.56
N PRO A 25 -11.40 -10.63 4.39
CA PRO A 25 -12.57 -11.44 4.12
C PRO A 25 -13.87 -10.60 4.15
N ALA A 26 -14.75 -10.82 3.18
CA ALA A 26 -15.98 -10.02 3.00
C ALA A 26 -16.92 -9.95 4.24
N ARG A 27 -16.84 -10.92 5.17
CA ARG A 27 -17.70 -11.00 6.36
C ARG A 27 -16.98 -10.85 7.70
N VAL A 28 -15.79 -10.25 7.71
CA VAL A 28 -15.03 -10.03 8.95
C VAL A 28 -15.62 -8.90 9.80
N ARG A 29 -15.57 -9.04 11.13
CA ARG A 29 -15.94 -7.96 12.06
C ARG A 29 -14.74 -7.02 12.26
N LEU A 30 -14.98 -5.72 12.42
CA LEU A 30 -13.91 -4.71 12.50
C LEU A 30 -12.88 -5.01 13.61
N TRP A 31 -13.33 -5.50 14.77
CA TRP A 31 -12.46 -5.87 15.89
C TRP A 31 -11.65 -7.15 15.68
N GLN A 32 -12.00 -7.97 14.69
CA GLN A 32 -11.24 -9.17 14.32
C GLN A 32 -10.14 -8.87 13.31
N ILE A 33 -10.13 -7.67 12.71
CA ILE A 33 -9.07 -7.25 11.80
C ILE A 33 -7.86 -6.87 12.64
N GLU A 34 -6.69 -7.42 12.34
CA GLU A 34 -5.39 -7.03 12.88
C GLU A 34 -4.76 -5.96 11.95
N PRO A 35 -4.79 -4.67 12.31
CA PRO A 35 -4.27 -3.61 11.45
C PRO A 35 -2.80 -3.80 11.09
N GLU A 36 -1.99 -4.28 12.03
CA GLU A 36 -0.55 -4.45 11.90
C GLU A 36 -0.21 -5.51 10.83
N ARG A 37 -1.03 -6.56 10.71
CA ARG A 37 -0.90 -7.56 9.64
C ARG A 37 -1.13 -6.92 8.27
N ILE A 38 -2.10 -6.01 8.18
CA ILE A 38 -2.43 -5.31 6.92
C ILE A 38 -1.34 -4.31 6.57
N GLU A 39 -0.82 -3.56 7.54
CA GLU A 39 0.34 -2.68 7.35
C GLU A 39 1.54 -3.46 6.82
N ALA A 40 1.86 -4.60 7.44
CA ALA A 40 2.94 -5.48 7.01
C ALA A 40 2.71 -6.10 5.62
N ALA A 41 1.46 -6.20 5.16
CA ALA A 41 1.16 -6.62 3.80
C ALA A 41 1.38 -5.49 2.80
N LEU A 42 0.80 -4.33 3.07
CA LEU A 42 0.84 -3.17 2.18
C LEU A 42 2.24 -2.58 2.03
N ILE A 43 3.08 -2.60 3.07
CA ILE A 43 4.46 -2.09 3.00
C ILE A 43 5.36 -2.89 2.05
N ARG A 44 4.94 -4.10 1.63
CA ARG A 44 5.68 -4.91 0.65
C ARG A 44 5.44 -4.46 -0.80
N LEU A 45 4.43 -3.63 -1.04
CA LEU A 45 4.21 -3.06 -2.36
C LEU A 45 5.34 -2.06 -2.65
N ASN A 46 6.03 -2.22 -3.78
CA ASN A 46 7.21 -1.40 -4.12
C ASN A 46 6.93 0.11 -4.07
N LEU A 47 5.71 0.53 -4.40
CA LEU A 47 5.30 1.94 -4.41
C LEU A 47 4.97 2.49 -3.02
N VAL A 48 4.92 1.69 -1.96
CA VAL A 48 4.58 2.17 -0.61
C VAL A 48 5.86 2.57 0.15
N ASP A 49 5.92 3.83 0.61
CA ASP A 49 6.98 4.29 1.52
C ASP A 49 6.58 4.06 2.98
N SER A 50 5.34 4.39 3.32
CA SER A 50 4.77 4.08 4.63
C SER A 50 3.25 3.87 4.54
N VAL A 51 2.70 3.18 5.53
CA VAL A 51 1.26 2.89 5.62
C VAL A 51 0.83 2.89 7.08
N GLN A 52 -0.37 3.41 7.33
CA GLN A 52 -1.02 3.32 8.63
C GLN A 52 -2.44 2.78 8.46
N VAL A 53 -2.78 1.76 9.23
CA VAL A 53 -4.10 1.13 9.24
C VAL A 53 -4.69 1.29 10.62
N ARG A 54 -5.91 1.82 10.70
CA ARG A 54 -6.60 2.03 11.97
C ARG A 54 -8.07 1.69 11.89
N ARG A 55 -8.57 1.14 12.99
CA ARG A 55 -10.00 0.88 13.18
C ARG A 55 -10.69 2.19 13.56
N VAL A 56 -11.63 2.64 12.75
CA VAL A 56 -12.48 3.81 13.03
C VAL A 56 -13.88 3.30 13.36
N LEU A 57 -14.26 3.45 14.63
CA LEU A 57 -15.54 2.95 15.11
C LEU A 57 -16.72 3.72 14.48
N PRO A 58 -17.87 3.06 14.26
CA PRO A 58 -18.15 1.66 14.63
C PRO A 58 -17.74 0.62 13.58
N GLN A 59 -17.61 0.97 12.30
CA GLN A 59 -17.56 -0.02 11.21
C GLN A 59 -16.64 0.34 10.03
N THR A 60 -15.70 1.27 10.23
CA THR A 60 -14.79 1.76 9.19
C THR A 60 -13.36 1.30 9.45
N LEU A 61 -12.68 0.83 8.40
CA LEU A 61 -11.23 0.65 8.41
C LEU A 61 -10.61 1.81 7.62
N ALA A 62 -9.79 2.61 8.27
CA ALA A 62 -9.06 3.69 7.60
C ALA A 62 -7.64 3.20 7.26
N VAL A 63 -7.21 3.48 6.04
CA VAL A 63 -5.92 3.13 5.47
C VAL A 63 -5.33 4.41 4.88
N GLU A 64 -4.22 4.86 5.45
CA GLU A 64 -3.47 6.01 4.96
C GLU A 64 -2.17 5.48 4.37
N VAL A 65 -1.96 5.70 3.07
CA VAL A 65 -0.78 5.27 2.34
C VAL A 65 0.04 6.49 1.99
N LEU A 66 1.35 6.42 2.17
CA LEU A 66 2.29 7.36 1.57
C LEU A 66 3.04 6.63 0.46
N GLU A 67 2.83 7.06 -0.77
CA GLU A 67 3.51 6.49 -1.93
C GLU A 67 4.91 7.08 -2.15
N ARG A 68 5.82 6.25 -2.64
CA ARG A 68 7.14 6.65 -3.14
C ARG A 68 6.97 7.45 -4.43
N LYS A 69 7.78 8.49 -4.58
CA LYS A 69 7.80 9.32 -5.78
C LYS A 69 8.92 8.89 -6.72
N PRO A 70 8.62 8.56 -7.99
CA PRO A 70 9.67 8.28 -8.97
C PRO A 70 10.42 9.58 -9.29
N VAL A 71 11.75 9.56 -9.17
CA VAL A 71 12.59 10.74 -9.44
C VAL A 71 13.61 10.51 -10.55
N ALA A 72 13.94 9.25 -10.86
CA ALA A 72 14.93 8.92 -11.87
C ALA A 72 14.62 7.60 -12.57
N ARG A 73 15.19 7.45 -13.77
CA ARG A 73 15.29 6.16 -14.47
C ARG A 73 16.76 5.74 -14.43
N TRP A 74 17.02 4.51 -14.03
CA TRP A 74 18.35 3.93 -14.04
C TRP A 74 18.39 2.82 -15.08
N GLN A 75 19.41 2.85 -15.95
CA GLN A 75 19.66 1.79 -16.90
C GLN A 75 20.82 0.95 -16.40
N ASP A 76 20.59 -0.35 -16.22
CA ASP A 76 21.65 -1.28 -15.87
C ASP A 76 22.62 -1.39 -17.06
N PRO A 77 23.92 -1.09 -16.87
CA PRO A 77 24.90 -1.12 -17.96
C PRO A 77 25.21 -2.53 -18.47
N ALA A 78 24.91 -3.58 -17.70
CA ALA A 78 25.14 -4.98 -18.09
C ALA A 78 23.94 -5.58 -18.82
N THR A 79 22.71 -5.32 -18.35
CA THR A 79 21.50 -5.93 -18.92
C THR A 79 20.72 -5.00 -19.86
N HIS A 80 21.05 -3.70 -19.86
CA HIS A 80 20.28 -2.63 -20.51
C HIS A 80 18.84 -2.47 -20.02
N GLU A 81 18.44 -3.18 -18.95
CA GLU A 81 17.13 -3.02 -18.33
C GLU A 81 16.98 -1.65 -17.70
N VAL A 82 15.76 -1.12 -17.75
CA VAL A 82 15.44 0.22 -17.23
C VAL A 82 14.58 0.09 -16.00
N TYR A 83 15.09 0.60 -14.90
CA TYR A 83 14.45 0.64 -13.62
C TYR A 83 13.99 2.06 -13.26
N VAL A 84 12.97 2.16 -12.42
CA VAL A 84 12.52 3.45 -11.84
C VAL A 84 12.94 3.53 -10.38
N LEU A 85 13.55 4.66 -10.00
CA LEU A 85 14.06 4.90 -8.65
C LEU A 85 13.31 6.03 -7.94
N ASP A 86 13.16 5.89 -6.63
CA ASP A 86 12.81 6.99 -5.73
C ASP A 86 14.06 7.76 -5.22
N GLU A 87 13.85 8.82 -4.43
CA GLU A 87 14.92 9.64 -3.85
C GLU A 87 15.85 8.86 -2.90
N LYS A 88 15.35 7.77 -2.31
CA LYS A 88 16.06 6.87 -1.40
C LYS A 88 16.74 5.71 -2.16
N ARG A 89 16.67 5.71 -3.50
CA ARG A 89 17.22 4.69 -4.42
C ARG A 89 16.53 3.32 -4.32
N TRP A 90 15.27 3.29 -3.91
CA TRP A 90 14.44 2.10 -4.00
C TRP A 90 13.95 1.88 -5.43
N LEU A 91 13.94 0.63 -5.87
CA LEU A 91 13.40 0.21 -7.16
C LEU A 91 11.87 0.16 -7.07
N LEU A 92 11.19 0.84 -7.99
CA LEU A 92 9.73 0.91 -8.06
C LEU A 92 9.16 -0.01 -9.13
N ALA A 93 9.88 -0.18 -10.24
CA ALA A 93 9.58 -1.03 -11.39
C ALA A 93 10.87 -1.33 -12.17
#